data_AF-A0A842V486-F1
#
_entry.id   AF-A0A842V486-F1
#
_cell.length_a   1.000
_cell.length_b   1.000
_cell.length_c   1.000
_cell.angle_alpha   90.00
_cell.angle_beta   90.00
_cell.angle_gamma   90.00
#
_symmetry.space_group_name_H-M   'P 1'
#
loop_
_entity.id
_entity.type
_entity.pdbx_description
1 polymer ?
#
loop_
_entity_poly.entity_id
_entity_poly.type
_entity_poly.pdbx_seq_one_letter_code
_entity_poly.pdbx_strand_id
1 'polypeptide(L)'
;MPKDIEEESIDEKNEFIEDTDERPETDDEKDKMMEEGKLEEDVYSDVGRENLVKDGEIEDWEEGFAKGAEEGGRDAKCRYCGKILIEKENVVEREIDGDLYFFCSDEHAGKYLQKKQKESS
;
A
#
# COMPACT_ATOMS: atom_id res chain seq x y z
N MET A 1 -8.19 28.71 -64.32
CA MET A 1 -6.74 28.91 -64.47
C MET A 1 -6.30 29.98 -63.48
N PRO A 2 -5.12 29.79 -62.86
CA PRO A 2 -4.84 30.01 -61.44
C PRO A 2 -4.12 31.33 -61.15
N LYS A 3 -3.86 31.61 -59.86
CA LYS A 3 -2.50 31.90 -59.36
C LYS A 3 -2.48 31.76 -57.83
N ASP A 4 -1.74 30.75 -57.40
CA ASP A 4 -1.26 30.42 -56.08
C ASP A 4 -0.40 31.56 -55.49
N ILE A 5 -0.49 31.79 -54.17
CA ILE A 5 0.61 32.27 -53.32
C ILE A 5 0.47 31.60 -51.95
N GLU A 6 1.60 31.05 -51.50
CA GLU A 6 1.85 30.08 -50.43
C GLU A 6 2.03 30.72 -49.04
N GLU A 7 1.86 29.87 -48.02
CA GLU A 7 2.59 29.77 -46.74
C GLU A 7 2.80 31.01 -45.85
N GLU A 8 2.18 30.98 -44.67
CA GLU A 8 2.92 31.19 -43.42
C GLU A 8 2.41 30.22 -42.36
N SER A 9 3.26 29.25 -42.04
CA SER A 9 3.12 28.24 -40.99
C SER A 9 3.18 28.90 -39.62
N ILE A 10 2.12 28.75 -38.82
CA ILE A 10 2.20 28.95 -37.38
C ILE A 10 2.17 27.56 -36.74
N ASP A 11 3.37 26.97 -36.70
CA ASP A 11 3.73 25.86 -35.83
C ASP A 11 3.73 26.41 -34.39
N GLU A 12 2.63 26.23 -33.68
CA GLU A 12 2.68 26.23 -32.22
C GLU A 12 1.78 25.09 -31.76
N LYS A 13 2.41 23.91 -31.74
CA LYS A 13 2.00 22.81 -30.88
C LYS A 13 1.78 23.41 -29.50
N ASN A 14 0.53 23.64 -29.16
CA ASN A 14 0.11 23.82 -27.79
C ASN A 14 0.37 22.46 -27.14
N GLU A 15 1.61 22.26 -26.71
CA GLU A 15 2.01 21.21 -25.78
C GLU A 15 1.19 21.48 -24.53
N PHE A 16 0.02 20.85 -24.48
CA PHE A 16 -0.66 20.56 -23.24
C PHE A 16 0.27 19.61 -22.50
N ILE A 17 1.24 20.21 -21.80
CA ILE A 17 2.00 19.53 -20.78
C ILE A 17 0.96 19.26 -19.69
N GLU A 18 0.36 18.08 -19.74
CA GLU A 18 -0.17 17.45 -18.55
C GLU A 18 1.04 17.26 -17.63
N ASP A 19 1.38 18.31 -16.88
CA ASP A 19 2.10 18.22 -15.61
C ASP A 19 1.16 17.53 -14.63
N THR A 20 0.76 16.30 -14.96
CA THR A 20 0.39 15.34 -13.95
C THR A 20 1.72 14.94 -13.31
N ASP A 21 2.16 15.74 -12.35
CA ASP A 21 3.15 15.35 -11.34
C ASP A 21 2.46 14.20 -10.56
N GLU A 22 2.39 13.01 -11.17
CA GLU A 22 1.82 11.79 -10.59
C GLU A 22 2.80 11.24 -9.55
N ARG A 23 3.22 12.10 -8.62
CA ARG A 23 3.77 11.62 -7.37
C ARG A 23 2.61 11.09 -6.55
N PRO A 24 2.71 9.87 -6.01
CA PRO A 24 1.74 9.42 -5.04
C PRO A 24 1.72 10.43 -3.89
N GLU A 25 0.52 10.95 -3.60
CA GLU A 25 0.31 11.85 -2.47
C GLU A 25 0.80 11.18 -1.19
N THR A 26 1.55 11.92 -0.38
CA THR A 26 2.01 11.41 0.90
C THR A 26 0.84 11.29 1.87
N ASP A 27 0.98 10.47 2.92
CA ASP A 27 -0.08 10.30 3.92
C ASP A 27 -0.45 11.63 4.60
N ASP A 28 0.54 12.49 4.88
CA ASP A 28 0.33 13.88 5.36
C ASP A 28 -0.50 14.75 4.39
N GLU A 29 -0.36 14.56 3.07
CA GLU A 29 -1.11 15.34 2.07
C GLU A 29 -2.57 14.88 2.04
N LYS A 30 -2.81 13.57 2.12
CA LYS A 30 -4.16 12.98 2.15
C LYS A 30 -4.93 13.41 3.39
N ASP A 31 -4.30 13.37 4.57
CA ASP A 31 -4.91 13.83 5.82
C ASP A 31 -5.38 15.28 5.71
N LYS A 32 -4.52 16.16 5.17
CA LYS A 32 -4.86 17.56 4.99
C LYS A 32 -6.01 17.75 4.00
N MET A 33 -6.08 16.95 2.93
CA MET A 33 -7.18 17.01 1.97
C MET A 33 -8.50 16.51 2.56
N MET A 34 -8.46 15.53 3.47
CA MET A 34 -9.64 15.08 4.22
C MET A 34 -10.13 16.18 5.18
N GLU A 35 -9.22 16.84 5.93
CA GLU A 35 -9.57 17.97 6.81
C GLU A 35 -10.19 19.14 6.02
N GLU A 36 -9.66 19.43 4.83
CA GLU A 36 -10.18 20.45 3.91
C GLU A 36 -11.48 20.03 3.18
N GLY A 37 -11.94 18.79 3.37
CA GLY A 37 -13.14 18.24 2.72
C GLY A 37 -12.99 18.04 1.20
N LYS A 38 -11.75 17.99 0.69
CA LYS A 38 -11.42 17.78 -0.72
C LYS A 38 -11.35 16.30 -1.08
N LEU A 39 -11.11 15.44 -0.09
CA LEU A 39 -11.06 14.00 -0.22
C LEU A 39 -12.07 13.39 0.76
N GLU A 40 -12.93 12.49 0.29
CA GLU A 40 -13.80 11.72 1.17
C GLU A 40 -12.97 10.68 1.93
N GLU A 41 -13.21 10.55 3.23
CA GLU A 41 -12.52 9.61 4.09
C GLU A 41 -13.00 8.17 3.80
N ASP A 42 -12.08 7.32 3.36
CA ASP A 42 -12.32 5.88 3.24
C ASP A 42 -11.98 5.19 4.56
N VAL A 43 -13.00 4.76 5.28
CA VAL A 43 -12.94 4.04 6.57
C VAL A 43 -12.13 2.73 6.48
N TYR A 44 -12.03 2.12 5.30
CA TYR A 44 -11.26 0.90 5.11
C TYR A 44 -9.78 1.14 4.78
N SER A 45 -9.40 2.38 4.48
CA SER A 45 -7.99 2.75 4.31
C SER A 45 -7.26 2.81 5.65
N ASP A 46 -5.94 2.60 5.64
CA ASP A 46 -5.13 2.70 6.86
C ASP A 46 -5.28 4.08 7.54
N VAL A 47 -5.25 5.15 6.74
CA VAL A 47 -5.37 6.54 7.20
C VAL A 47 -6.76 6.83 7.77
N GLY A 48 -7.83 6.44 7.06
CA GLY A 48 -9.19 6.64 7.55
C GLY A 48 -9.48 5.85 8.83
N ARG A 49 -8.85 4.69 9.01
CA ARG A 49 -9.00 3.93 10.25
C ARG A 49 -8.22 4.54 11.42
N GLU A 50 -7.02 5.02 11.18
CA GLU A 50 -6.23 5.75 12.18
C GLU A 50 -6.99 6.99 12.68
N ASN A 51 -7.63 7.74 11.78
CA ASN A 51 -8.45 8.89 12.14
C ASN A 51 -9.67 8.50 13.00
N LEU A 52 -10.33 7.36 12.74
CA LEU A 52 -11.41 6.87 13.60
C LEU A 52 -10.94 6.48 15.01
N VAL A 53 -9.73 5.91 15.14
CA VAL A 53 -9.12 5.66 16.47
C VAL A 53 -8.83 6.97 17.19
N LYS A 54 -8.25 7.94 16.46
CA LYS A 54 -7.89 9.26 16.97
C LYS A 54 -9.12 10.07 17.42
N ASP A 55 -10.22 9.97 16.68
CA ASP A 55 -11.50 10.61 17.00
C ASP A 55 -12.27 9.84 18.08
N GLY A 56 -11.80 8.66 18.48
CA GLY A 56 -12.40 7.83 19.51
C GLY A 56 -13.69 7.13 19.07
N GLU A 57 -13.92 7.04 17.75
CA GLU A 57 -15.03 6.30 17.17
C GLU A 57 -14.81 4.78 17.27
N ILE A 58 -13.54 4.33 17.28
CA ILE A 58 -13.13 2.95 17.55
C ILE A 58 -11.96 2.93 18.55
N GLU A 59 -11.83 1.86 19.33
CA GLU A 59 -10.68 1.66 20.22
C GLU A 59 -9.50 0.98 19.49
N ASP A 60 -8.25 1.19 19.96
CA ASP A 60 -7.02 0.60 19.37
C ASP A 60 -7.12 -0.92 19.15
N TRP A 61 -7.80 -1.65 20.05
CA TRP A 61 -7.96 -3.10 19.92
C TRP A 61 -8.97 -3.50 18.84
N GLU A 62 -9.97 -2.64 18.57
CA GLU A 62 -10.95 -2.84 17.50
C GLU A 62 -10.30 -2.65 16.14
N GLU A 63 -9.42 -1.65 16.01
CA GLU A 63 -8.58 -1.46 14.82
C GLU A 63 -7.72 -2.70 14.53
N GLY A 64 -7.00 -3.19 15.55
CA GLY A 64 -6.16 -4.36 15.43
C GLY A 64 -6.93 -5.63 15.04
N PHE A 65 -8.17 -5.78 15.54
CA PHE A 65 -9.03 -6.90 15.17
C PHE A 65 -9.50 -6.80 13.71
N ALA A 66 -9.97 -5.62 13.29
CA ALA A 66 -10.45 -5.39 11.93
C ALA A 66 -9.34 -5.60 10.89
N LYS A 67 -8.13 -5.10 11.17
CA LYS A 67 -6.94 -5.31 10.32
C LYS A 67 -6.62 -6.79 10.16
N GLY A 68 -6.60 -7.54 11.27
CA GLY A 68 -6.36 -8.98 11.24
C GLY A 68 -7.42 -9.77 10.44
N ALA A 69 -8.68 -9.32 10.43
CA ALA A 69 -9.76 -9.93 9.66
C ALA A 69 -9.60 -9.71 8.15
N GLU A 70 -9.26 -8.49 7.72
CA GLU A 70 -9.01 -8.14 6.31
C GLU A 70 -7.82 -8.89 5.73
N GLU A 71 -6.79 -9.08 6.54
CA GLU A 71 -5.62 -9.87 6.16
C GLU A 71 -5.91 -11.37 6.13
N GLY A 72 -7.13 -11.83 6.44
CA GLY A 72 -7.53 -13.22 6.38
C GLY A 72 -6.74 -14.12 7.34
N GLY A 73 -6.29 -13.54 8.46
CA GLY A 73 -5.42 -14.19 9.43
C GLY A 73 -4.09 -14.62 8.82
N ARG A 74 -3.42 -13.73 8.06
CA ARG A 74 -2.04 -13.96 7.55
C ARG A 74 -1.12 -14.49 8.65
N ASP A 75 -1.27 -13.98 9.87
CA ASP A 75 -0.45 -14.35 11.02
C ASP A 75 -0.76 -15.73 11.61
N ALA A 76 -1.93 -16.27 11.27
CA ALA A 76 -2.33 -17.63 11.66
C ALA A 76 -1.81 -18.69 10.68
N LYS A 77 -1.06 -18.33 9.64
CA LYS A 77 -0.57 -19.25 8.60
C LYS A 77 0.92 -19.05 8.36
N CYS A 78 1.64 -20.14 8.08
CA CYS A 78 3.04 -20.06 7.68
C CYS A 78 3.15 -19.31 6.35
N ARG A 79 3.93 -18.22 6.31
CA ARG A 79 4.08 -17.41 5.10
C ARG A 79 4.70 -18.15 3.91
N TYR A 80 5.53 -19.17 4.18
CA TYR A 80 6.18 -19.96 3.13
C TYR A 80 5.29 -21.07 2.56
N CYS A 81 4.58 -21.84 3.41
CA CYS A 81 3.83 -23.03 2.98
C CYS A 81 2.30 -22.92 3.10
N GLY A 82 1.78 -21.84 3.69
CA GLY A 82 0.35 -21.59 3.88
C GLY A 82 -0.33 -22.47 4.95
N LYS A 83 0.42 -23.33 5.64
CA LYS A 83 -0.13 -24.20 6.70
C LYS A 83 -0.57 -23.36 7.90
N ILE A 84 -1.77 -23.64 8.42
CA ILE A 84 -2.29 -23.01 9.65
C ILE A 84 -1.39 -23.36 10.84
N LEU A 85 -1.02 -22.34 11.59
CA LEU A 85 -0.19 -22.41 12.78
C LEU A 85 -1.09 -22.57 14.00
N ILE A 86 -1.39 -23.83 14.33
CA ILE A 86 -2.35 -24.16 15.40
C ILE A 86 -1.68 -24.06 16.79
N GLU A 87 -0.38 -24.40 16.88
CA GLU A 87 0.37 -24.43 18.14
C GLU A 87 1.44 -23.33 18.15
N LYS A 88 1.31 -22.37 19.08
CA LYS A 88 2.27 -21.25 19.23
C LYS A 88 3.70 -21.70 19.56
N GLU A 89 3.88 -22.87 20.18
CA GLU A 89 5.19 -23.34 20.64
C GLU A 89 6.18 -23.69 19.50
N ASN A 90 5.69 -23.91 18.28
CA ASN A 90 6.52 -24.23 17.11
C ASN A 90 6.49 -23.15 16.02
N VAL A 91 5.98 -21.96 16.36
CA VAL A 91 5.94 -20.84 15.41
C VAL A 91 7.23 -20.05 15.50
N VAL A 92 7.89 -19.90 14.36
CA VAL A 92 9.07 -19.05 14.21
C VAL A 92 8.62 -17.69 13.69
N GLU A 93 8.88 -16.65 14.46
CA GLU A 93 8.65 -15.25 14.11
C GLU A 93 9.94 -14.64 13.54
N ARG A 94 9.84 -13.91 12.44
CA ARG A 94 10.96 -13.19 11.81
C ARG A 94 10.50 -11.88 11.22
N GLU A 95 11.21 -10.81 11.55
CA GLU A 95 11.08 -9.52 10.88
C GLU A 95 11.87 -9.54 9.55
N ILE A 96 11.21 -9.15 8.46
CA ILE A 96 11.79 -9.07 7.12
C ILE A 96 11.25 -7.80 6.45
N ASP A 97 12.14 -6.89 6.04
CA ASP A 97 11.78 -5.59 5.44
C ASP A 97 10.86 -4.70 6.31
N GLY A 98 10.92 -4.85 7.65
CA GLY A 98 10.09 -4.11 8.60
C GLY A 98 8.74 -4.76 8.90
N ASP A 99 8.36 -5.81 8.17
CA ASP A 99 7.15 -6.59 8.43
C ASP A 99 7.47 -7.84 9.26
N LEU A 100 6.57 -8.17 10.19
CA LEU A 100 6.64 -9.37 11.01
C LEU A 100 6.02 -10.56 10.26
N TYR A 101 6.75 -11.67 10.12
CA TYR A 101 6.28 -12.87 9.44
C TYR A 101 6.37 -14.12 10.31
N PHE A 102 5.37 -15.01 10.17
CA PHE A 102 5.29 -16.26 10.92
C PHE A 102 5.54 -17.50 10.05
N PHE A 103 6.28 -18.47 10.59
CA PHE A 103 6.67 -19.69 9.91
C PHE A 103 6.48 -20.91 10.81
N CYS A 104 6.26 -22.08 10.20
CA CYS A 104 6.18 -23.34 10.95
C CYS A 104 7.55 -23.95 11.30
N SER A 105 8.65 -23.38 10.79
CA SER A 105 10.02 -23.80 11.09
C SER A 105 11.05 -22.78 10.59
N ASP A 106 12.26 -22.80 11.16
CA ASP A 106 13.40 -21.97 10.72
C ASP A 106 13.78 -22.22 9.26
N GLU A 107 13.64 -23.46 8.77
CA GLU A 107 13.91 -23.79 7.37
C GLU A 107 13.00 -23.02 6.41
N HIS A 108 11.73 -22.85 6.76
CA HIS A 108 10.76 -22.11 5.95
C HIS A 108 11.04 -20.61 6.00
N ALA A 109 11.39 -20.07 7.17
CA ALA A 109 11.83 -18.69 7.29
C ALA A 109 13.05 -18.40 6.41
N GLY A 110 14.07 -19.28 6.47
CA GLY A 110 15.29 -19.15 5.67
C GLY A 110 15.06 -19.23 4.16
N LYS A 111 14.20 -20.14 3.70
CA LYS A 111 13.83 -20.24 2.27
C LYS A 111 13.06 -19.02 1.79
N TYR A 112 12.19 -18.46 2.63
CA TYR A 112 11.45 -17.25 2.31
C TYR A 112 12.36 -16.03 2.20
N LEU A 113 13.28 -15.85 3.16
CA LEU A 113 14.32 -14.81 3.11
C LEU A 113 15.18 -14.90 1.83
N GLN A 114 15.63 -16.10 1.47
CA GLN A 114 16.41 -16.30 0.25
C GLN A 114 15.63 -15.98 -1.04
N LYS A 115 14.32 -16.22 -1.06
CA LYS A 115 13.47 -15.82 -2.20
C LYS A 115 13.38 -14.31 -2.29
N LYS A 116 13.03 -13.64 -1.19
CA LYS A 116 12.97 -12.17 -1.07
C LYS A 116 14.28 -11.51 -1.54
N GLN A 117 15.44 -11.98 -1.06
CA GLN A 117 16.73 -11.41 -1.45
C GLN A 117 17.07 -11.57 -2.94
N LYS A 118 16.62 -12.66 -3.59
CA LYS A 118 16.80 -12.86 -5.04
C LYS A 118 15.86 -12.00 -5.87
N GLU A 119 14.69 -11.66 -5.34
CA GLU A 119 13.73 -10.78 -6.00
C GLU A 119 14.15 -9.30 -5.87
N SER A 120 14.93 -8.96 -4.85
CA SER A 120 15.50 -7.62 -4.64
C SER A 120 16.86 -7.38 -5.32
N SER A 121 17.41 -8.33 -6.09
CA SER A 121 18.70 -8.24 -6.80
C SER A 121 18.55 -8.15 -8.31
#